data_AF-A0A0C9SPN3-F1
#
_entry.id   AF-A0A0C9SPN3-F1
#
_cell.length_a   1.000
_cell.length_b   1.000
_cell.length_c   1.000
_cell.angle_alpha   90.00
_cell.angle_beta   90.00
_cell.angle_gamma   90.00
#
_symmetry.space_group_name_H-M   'P 1'
#
loop_
_entity.id
_entity.type
_entity.pdbx_description
1 polymer ?
#
loop_
_entity_poly.entity_id
_entity_poly.type
_entity_poly.pdbx_seq_one_letter_code
_entity_poly.pdbx_strand_id
1 'polypeptide(L)'
;MRTSVSVCDFRYTVRLARVCANAHTRHRNTRQTLIATTAAGPGSVYIDRVLRTIEDLKFMITWASKCKGDSGKVWVKKQYDGAFQNSHDHCARFEHLDEEQKKKEMTEPDVVDMLAQWKRKNEKMVTKRWQLLNGYHKLGAGILLERVWDIENSVSVTLGPVLAKFYDSLSDTNIAELHALQAETEDVLVEVCRALGGDGVGDFVYTFLQDYPSELSLSR
;
A
#
# COMPACT_ATOMS: atom_id res chain seq x y z
N MET A 1 -44.38 1.02 10.95
CA MET A 1 -43.81 2.38 10.87
C MET A 1 -42.54 2.32 10.06
N ARG A 2 -42.49 3.01 8.91
CA ARG A 2 -41.30 3.11 8.05
C ARG A 2 -40.48 4.31 8.53
N THR A 3 -39.27 4.07 9.04
CA THR A 3 -38.30 5.13 9.30
C THR A 3 -37.52 5.41 8.02
N SER A 4 -37.74 6.59 7.46
CA SER A 4 -37.10 7.10 6.26
C SER A 4 -35.63 7.37 6.53
N VAL A 5 -34.76 6.78 5.72
CA VAL A 5 -33.33 7.07 5.68
C VAL A 5 -33.12 8.45 5.07
N SER A 6 -32.51 9.37 5.82
CA SER A 6 -32.06 10.66 5.30
C SER A 6 -30.79 10.47 4.47
N VAL A 7 -30.91 10.78 3.17
CA VAL A 7 -29.94 10.50 2.09
C VAL A 7 -28.67 11.38 2.15
N CYS A 8 -28.64 12.39 3.02
CA CYS A 8 -27.58 13.39 3.04
C CYS A 8 -26.41 13.11 4.00
N ASP A 9 -26.63 12.41 5.11
CA ASP A 9 -25.57 12.15 6.13
C ASP A 9 -24.67 10.93 5.84
N PHE A 10 -25.05 10.11 4.85
CA PHE A 10 -24.23 9.02 4.30
C PHE A 10 -23.00 9.52 3.51
N ARG A 11 -22.91 10.82 3.21
CA ARG A 11 -21.95 11.36 2.22
C ARG A 11 -20.63 11.88 2.80
N TYR A 12 -20.52 12.11 4.11
CA TYR A 12 -19.35 12.75 4.73
C TYR A 12 -18.44 11.81 5.53
N THR A 13 -19.00 10.82 6.24
CA THR A 13 -18.27 9.78 7.00
C THR A 13 -17.63 8.73 6.07
N VAL A 14 -18.23 8.58 4.89
CA VAL A 14 -17.79 7.79 3.73
C VAL A 14 -16.69 8.53 2.94
N ARG A 15 -15.97 9.53 3.47
CA ARG A 15 -15.03 10.34 2.67
C ARG A 15 -13.56 10.28 3.10
N LEU A 16 -13.24 9.74 4.28
CA LEU A 16 -11.84 9.63 4.75
C LEU A 16 -11.47 8.21 5.20
N ALA A 17 -12.39 7.44 5.80
CA ALA A 17 -12.25 5.98 5.92
C ALA A 17 -12.34 5.30 4.54
N ARG A 18 -13.17 5.82 3.62
CA ARG A 18 -13.09 5.55 2.18
C ARG A 18 -11.72 5.89 1.58
N VAL A 19 -10.98 6.90 2.05
CA VAL A 19 -9.75 7.29 1.35
C VAL A 19 -8.61 6.29 1.58
N CYS A 20 -8.48 5.70 2.78
CA CYS A 20 -7.49 4.64 3.01
C CYS A 20 -8.07 3.23 2.77
N ALA A 21 -9.28 2.94 3.28
CA ALA A 21 -9.93 1.64 3.08
C ALA A 21 -10.55 1.50 1.69
N ASN A 22 -10.88 2.57 0.96
CA ASN A 22 -11.12 2.51 -0.48
C ASN A 22 -10.19 3.31 -1.37
N ALA A 23 -8.98 3.61 -0.92
CA ALA A 23 -7.81 3.35 -1.78
C ALA A 23 -7.60 1.84 -1.82
N HIS A 24 -7.40 1.18 -0.68
CA HIS A 24 -7.15 -0.27 -0.65
C HIS A 24 -8.28 -1.10 -1.29
N THR A 25 -9.57 -0.81 -1.01
CA THR A 25 -10.71 -1.47 -1.67
C THR A 25 -10.94 -0.98 -3.11
N ARG A 26 -10.74 0.30 -3.46
CA ARG A 26 -10.82 0.69 -4.89
C ARG A 26 -9.75 -0.02 -5.66
N HIS A 27 -8.54 -0.06 -5.16
CA HIS A 27 -7.44 -0.62 -5.87
C HIS A 27 -7.51 -2.16 -5.83
N ARG A 28 -8.08 -2.76 -4.78
CA ARG A 28 -8.50 -4.17 -4.77
C ARG A 28 -9.61 -4.47 -5.77
N ASN A 29 -10.58 -3.57 -5.95
CA ASN A 29 -11.67 -3.70 -6.93
C ASN A 29 -11.18 -3.45 -8.35
N THR A 30 -10.33 -2.44 -8.57
CA THR A 30 -9.60 -2.18 -9.83
C THR A 30 -8.75 -3.39 -10.15
N ARG A 31 -8.00 -3.92 -9.19
CA ARG A 31 -7.24 -5.16 -9.33
C ARG A 31 -8.15 -6.34 -9.66
N GLN A 32 -9.26 -6.55 -8.95
CA GLN A 32 -10.20 -7.64 -9.26
C GLN A 32 -10.83 -7.49 -10.64
N THR A 33 -11.08 -6.26 -11.09
CA THR A 33 -11.59 -5.96 -12.42
C THR A 33 -10.53 -6.26 -13.48
N LEU A 34 -9.29 -5.80 -13.26
CA LEU A 34 -8.15 -6.03 -14.14
C LEU A 34 -7.77 -7.52 -14.21
N ILE A 35 -7.83 -8.23 -13.09
CA ILE A 35 -7.62 -9.69 -13.02
C ILE A 35 -8.77 -10.43 -13.72
N ALA A 36 -10.01 -9.99 -13.55
CA ALA A 36 -11.16 -10.59 -14.24
C ALA A 36 -11.09 -10.38 -15.77
N THR A 37 -10.43 -9.32 -16.24
CA THR A 37 -10.14 -9.11 -17.66
C THR A 37 -8.96 -9.93 -18.19
N THR A 38 -8.07 -10.43 -17.32
CA THR A 38 -6.98 -11.34 -17.73
C THR A 38 -7.42 -12.80 -17.67
N ALA A 39 -7.35 -13.51 -18.80
CA ALA A 39 -7.64 -14.94 -18.84
C ALA A 39 -6.70 -15.74 -17.91
N ALA A 40 -7.22 -16.77 -17.25
CA ALA A 40 -6.49 -17.55 -16.24
C ALA A 40 -5.22 -18.21 -16.83
N GLY A 41 -4.04 -17.73 -16.42
CA GLY A 41 -2.74 -18.25 -16.86
C GLY A 41 -1.58 -17.68 -16.04
N PRO A 42 -0.33 -18.11 -16.28
CA PRO A 42 0.83 -17.61 -15.53
C PRO A 42 1.00 -16.08 -15.57
N GLY A 43 0.58 -15.44 -16.68
CA GLY A 43 0.55 -13.99 -16.82
C GLY A 43 -0.38 -13.30 -15.83
N SER A 44 -1.54 -13.89 -15.50
CA SER A 44 -2.48 -13.28 -14.54
C SER A 44 -1.93 -13.25 -13.12
N VAL A 45 -1.11 -14.24 -12.74
CA VAL A 45 -0.41 -14.27 -11.44
C VAL A 45 0.65 -13.18 -11.36
N TYR A 46 1.39 -12.98 -12.46
CA TYR A 46 2.37 -11.90 -12.56
C TYR A 46 1.70 -10.52 -12.47
N ILE A 47 0.63 -10.29 -13.23
CA ILE A 47 -0.12 -9.03 -13.20
C ILE A 47 -0.69 -8.75 -11.81
N ASP A 48 -1.33 -9.74 -11.19
CA ASP A 48 -1.87 -9.57 -9.83
C ASP A 48 -0.78 -9.20 -8.83
N ARG A 49 0.42 -9.81 -8.93
CA ARG A 49 1.56 -9.42 -8.10
C ARG A 49 1.96 -7.96 -8.34
N VAL A 50 2.16 -7.54 -9.59
CA VAL A 50 2.52 -6.14 -9.92
C VAL A 50 1.50 -5.17 -9.32
N LEU A 51 0.21 -5.46 -9.52
CA LEU A 51 -0.87 -4.62 -9.00
C LEU A 51 -0.82 -4.55 -7.46
N ARG A 52 -0.67 -5.69 -6.76
CA ARG A 52 -0.51 -5.69 -5.28
C ARG A 52 0.70 -4.87 -4.83
N THR A 53 1.85 -5.01 -5.49
CA THR A 53 3.07 -4.28 -5.12
C THR A 53 2.90 -2.78 -5.32
N ILE A 54 2.27 -2.34 -6.42
CA ILE A 54 1.87 -0.94 -6.64
C ILE A 54 0.97 -0.45 -5.49
N GLU A 55 0.07 -1.29 -5.01
CA GLU A 55 -0.83 -0.93 -3.92
C GLU A 55 -0.15 -0.73 -2.58
N ASP A 56 0.77 -1.63 -2.26
CA ASP A 56 1.60 -1.50 -1.08
C ASP A 56 2.49 -0.25 -1.16
N LEU A 57 2.99 0.11 -2.34
CA LEU A 57 3.73 1.36 -2.57
C LEU A 57 2.87 2.60 -2.36
N LYS A 58 1.70 2.69 -3.01
CA LYS A 58 0.78 3.84 -2.84
C LYS A 58 0.37 4.04 -1.39
N PHE A 59 0.07 2.94 -0.68
CA PHE A 59 -0.18 2.97 0.77
C PHE A 59 1.02 3.56 1.51
N MET A 60 2.22 3.04 1.23
CA MET A 60 3.42 3.40 1.98
C MET A 60 3.84 4.85 1.73
N ILE A 61 3.71 5.35 0.50
CA ILE A 61 3.95 6.76 0.14
C ILE A 61 3.00 7.67 0.94
N THR A 62 1.71 7.35 0.94
CA THR A 62 0.71 8.10 1.72
C THR A 62 1.05 8.09 3.20
N TRP A 63 1.37 6.93 3.74
CA TRP A 63 1.70 6.78 5.16
C TRP A 63 2.98 7.54 5.53
N ALA A 64 4.04 7.46 4.74
CA ALA A 64 5.28 8.21 4.95
C ALA A 64 5.06 9.73 4.93
N SER A 65 4.14 10.22 4.11
CA SER A 65 3.78 11.65 4.05
C SER A 65 3.01 12.12 5.28
N LYS A 66 2.18 11.26 5.89
CA LYS A 66 1.27 11.61 6.99
C LYS A 66 1.82 11.30 8.37
N CYS A 67 2.78 10.38 8.51
CA CYS A 67 3.27 9.94 9.81
C CYS A 67 4.33 10.88 10.45
N LYS A 68 4.70 11.98 9.80
CA LYS A 68 5.68 12.95 10.31
C LYS A 68 5.04 13.99 11.24
N GLY A 69 5.78 14.39 12.30
CA GLY A 69 5.34 15.41 13.27
C GLY A 69 4.31 14.92 14.31
N ASP A 70 3.89 15.82 15.21
CA ASP A 70 2.97 15.48 16.32
C ASP A 70 1.57 15.08 15.84
N SER A 71 1.09 15.69 14.75
CA SER A 71 -0.14 15.28 14.06
C SER A 71 -0.04 13.87 13.45
N GLY A 72 1.19 13.43 13.11
CA GLY A 72 1.46 12.11 12.58
C GLY A 72 1.18 10.98 13.56
N LYS A 73 1.50 11.15 14.85
CA LYS A 73 1.19 10.16 15.90
C LYS A 73 -0.32 9.97 16.04
N VAL A 74 -1.07 11.07 16.03
CA VAL A 74 -2.53 11.05 16.09
C VAL A 74 -3.11 10.37 14.84
N TRP A 75 -2.57 10.67 13.66
CA TRP A 75 -2.98 10.04 12.41
C TRP A 75 -2.71 8.53 12.41
N VAL A 76 -1.51 8.10 12.79
CA VAL A 76 -1.14 6.67 12.88
C VAL A 76 -2.02 5.94 13.88
N LYS A 77 -2.26 6.53 15.06
CA LYS A 77 -3.19 5.96 16.05
C LYS A 77 -4.58 5.77 15.43
N LYS A 78 -5.11 6.80 14.78
CA LYS A 78 -6.41 6.75 14.11
C LYS A 78 -6.48 5.66 13.03
N GLN A 79 -5.41 5.44 12.27
CA GLN A 79 -5.36 4.37 11.26
C GLN A 79 -5.42 2.99 11.91
N TYR A 80 -4.64 2.74 12.97
CA TYR A 80 -4.64 1.47 13.67
C TYR A 80 -5.97 1.22 14.39
N ASP A 81 -6.49 2.21 15.11
CA ASP A 81 -7.78 2.12 15.82
C ASP A 81 -8.90 1.80 14.83
N GLY A 82 -8.97 2.54 13.72
CA GLY A 82 -9.97 2.29 12.68
C GLY A 82 -9.82 0.92 12.03
N ALA A 83 -8.59 0.49 11.70
CA ALA A 83 -8.37 -0.82 11.10
C ALA A 83 -8.68 -1.98 12.07
N PHE A 84 -8.39 -1.82 13.35
CA PHE A 84 -8.72 -2.78 14.40
C PHE A 84 -10.24 -2.91 14.56
N GLN A 85 -10.97 -1.80 14.64
CA GLN A 85 -12.43 -1.78 14.76
C GLN A 85 -13.14 -2.42 13.56
N ASN A 86 -12.50 -2.42 12.39
CA ASN A 86 -13.06 -2.98 11.16
C ASN A 86 -12.49 -4.37 10.82
N SER A 87 -11.66 -4.96 11.68
CA SER A 87 -11.10 -6.29 11.43
C SER A 87 -12.19 -7.34 11.61
N HIS A 88 -12.11 -8.45 10.86
CA HIS A 88 -13.12 -9.51 10.91
C HIS A 88 -13.34 -10.06 12.32
N ASP A 89 -12.26 -10.17 13.10
CA ASP A 89 -12.28 -10.74 14.44
C ASP A 89 -12.84 -9.77 15.51
N HIS A 90 -12.98 -8.49 15.18
CA HIS A 90 -13.35 -7.45 16.16
C HIS A 90 -14.54 -6.59 15.72
N CYS A 91 -14.95 -6.62 14.44
CA CYS A 91 -15.97 -5.72 13.89
C CYS A 91 -17.33 -5.84 14.61
N ALA A 92 -17.76 -7.04 14.96
CA ALA A 92 -19.03 -7.27 15.66
C ALA A 92 -19.13 -6.49 16.98
N ARG A 93 -17.99 -6.24 17.63
CA ARG A 93 -17.92 -5.49 18.89
C ARG A 93 -18.13 -3.98 18.71
N PHE A 94 -17.80 -3.44 17.54
CA PHE A 94 -17.83 -1.99 17.27
C PHE A 94 -18.94 -1.56 16.30
N GLU A 95 -19.53 -2.48 15.54
CA GLU A 95 -20.46 -2.16 14.44
C GLU A 95 -21.72 -1.43 14.91
N HIS A 96 -22.21 -1.75 16.11
CA HIS A 96 -23.42 -1.19 16.69
C HIS A 96 -23.16 0.06 17.56
N LEU A 97 -21.89 0.45 17.73
CA LEU A 97 -21.48 1.58 18.54
C LEU A 97 -21.37 2.85 17.70
N ASP A 98 -21.78 3.99 18.26
CA ASP A 98 -21.47 5.30 17.69
C ASP A 98 -19.99 5.68 17.92
N GLU A 99 -19.53 6.79 17.35
CA GLU A 99 -18.11 7.19 17.44
C GLU A 99 -17.63 7.53 18.86
N GLU A 100 -18.50 8.07 19.72
CA GLU A 100 -18.14 8.35 21.11
C GLU A 100 -18.09 7.06 21.93
N GLN A 101 -19.04 6.15 21.69
CA GLN A 101 -19.06 4.82 22.26
C GLN A 101 -17.86 3.99 21.82
N LYS A 102 -17.47 4.04 20.53
CA LYS A 102 -16.25 3.40 20.04
C LYS A 102 -15.01 3.97 20.72
N LYS A 103 -14.91 5.29 20.89
CA LYS A 103 -13.78 5.89 21.61
C LYS A 103 -13.69 5.38 23.04
N LYS A 104 -14.84 5.27 23.73
CA LYS A 104 -14.91 4.73 25.08
C LYS A 104 -14.54 3.24 25.11
N GLU A 105 -15.08 2.45 24.20
CA GLU A 105 -14.79 1.02 24.06
C GLU A 105 -13.28 0.79 23.81
N MET A 106 -12.64 1.64 23.02
CA MET A 106 -11.19 1.62 22.77
C MET A 106 -10.33 1.95 24.01
N THR A 107 -10.94 2.39 25.11
CA THR A 107 -10.26 2.60 26.39
C THR A 107 -10.47 1.48 27.39
N GLU A 108 -11.35 0.51 27.09
CA GLU A 108 -11.56 -0.66 27.95
C GLU A 108 -10.26 -1.49 28.00
N PRO A 109 -9.81 -1.92 29.19
CA PRO A 109 -8.50 -2.55 29.35
C PRO A 109 -8.27 -3.78 28.45
N ASP A 110 -9.28 -4.64 28.30
CA ASP A 110 -9.20 -5.81 27.43
C ASP A 110 -9.06 -5.44 25.95
N VAL A 111 -9.75 -4.38 25.51
CA VAL A 111 -9.66 -3.86 24.15
C VAL A 111 -8.31 -3.24 23.88
N VAL A 112 -7.75 -2.50 24.84
CA VAL A 112 -6.40 -1.93 24.74
C VAL A 112 -5.36 -3.04 24.55
N ASP A 113 -5.47 -4.12 25.32
CA ASP A 113 -4.56 -5.27 25.21
C ASP A 113 -4.72 -6.00 23.86
N MET A 114 -5.96 -6.22 23.41
CA MET A 114 -6.24 -6.81 22.10
C MET A 114 -5.68 -5.95 20.96
N LEU A 115 -5.89 -4.63 21.01
CA LEU A 115 -5.33 -3.69 20.05
C LEU A 115 -3.81 -3.74 20.05
N ALA A 116 -3.17 -3.77 21.22
CA ALA A 116 -1.71 -3.82 21.32
C ALA A 116 -1.15 -5.10 20.68
N GLN A 117 -1.78 -6.26 20.93
CA GLN A 117 -1.38 -7.52 20.32
C GLN A 117 -1.62 -7.52 18.80
N TRP A 118 -2.78 -7.06 18.36
CA TRP A 118 -3.13 -6.94 16.94
C TRP A 118 -2.16 -6.00 16.22
N LYS A 119 -1.85 -4.84 16.82
CA LYS A 119 -0.89 -3.88 16.27
C LYS A 119 0.50 -4.49 16.13
N ARG A 120 1.03 -5.19 17.14
CA ARG A 120 2.33 -5.89 17.06
C ARG A 120 2.39 -6.89 15.90
N LYS A 121 1.29 -7.60 15.62
CA LYS A 121 1.21 -8.53 14.47
C LYS A 121 1.25 -7.77 13.15
N ASN A 122 0.56 -6.65 13.04
CA ASN A 122 0.43 -5.87 11.81
C ASN A 122 1.61 -4.91 11.54
N GLU A 123 2.35 -4.49 12.55
CA GLU A 123 3.54 -3.65 12.40
C GLU A 123 4.59 -4.31 11.49
N LYS A 124 4.71 -5.65 11.53
CA LYS A 124 5.59 -6.39 10.63
C LYS A 124 5.26 -6.13 9.15
N MET A 125 3.98 -5.99 8.81
CA MET A 125 3.55 -5.68 7.43
C MET A 125 3.90 -4.25 7.05
N VAL A 126 3.74 -3.29 7.96
CA VAL A 126 4.15 -1.89 7.74
C VAL A 126 5.66 -1.82 7.51
N THR A 127 6.46 -2.55 8.28
CA THR A 127 7.92 -2.62 8.08
C THR A 127 8.29 -3.19 6.71
N LYS A 128 7.65 -4.27 6.26
CA LYS A 128 7.88 -4.83 4.92
C LYS A 128 7.52 -3.83 3.81
N ARG A 129 6.40 -3.11 3.96
CA ARG A 129 6.01 -2.05 3.01
C ARG A 129 7.02 -0.92 2.98
N TRP A 130 7.57 -0.54 4.13
CA TRP A 130 8.62 0.48 4.21
C TRP A 130 9.88 0.03 3.47
N GLN A 131 10.27 -1.24 3.61
CA GLN A 131 11.40 -1.82 2.86
C GLN A 131 11.14 -1.85 1.36
N LEU A 132 9.91 -2.19 0.95
CA LEU A 132 9.48 -2.15 -0.45
C LEU A 132 9.59 -0.72 -1.02
N LEU A 133 9.10 0.29 -0.30
CA LEU A 133 9.20 1.69 -0.70
C LEU A 133 10.66 2.14 -0.82
N ASN A 134 11.53 1.75 0.12
CA ASN A 134 12.95 2.04 0.03
C ASN A 134 13.61 1.37 -1.19
N GLY A 135 13.20 0.14 -1.51
CA GLY A 135 13.62 -0.57 -2.72
C GLY A 135 13.17 0.17 -3.98
N TYR A 136 11.93 0.66 -3.99
CA TYR A 136 11.37 1.43 -5.10
C TYR A 136 12.17 2.70 -5.38
N HIS A 137 12.46 3.49 -4.34
CA HIS A 137 13.25 4.71 -4.51
C HIS A 137 14.67 4.42 -5.02
N LYS A 138 15.23 3.22 -4.78
CA LYS A 138 16.59 2.86 -5.18
C LYS A 138 16.69 2.17 -6.54
N LEU A 139 15.72 1.34 -6.88
CA LEU A 139 15.75 0.44 -8.04
C LEU A 139 14.66 0.75 -9.06
N GLY A 140 13.78 1.71 -8.79
CA GLY A 140 12.68 2.10 -9.66
C GLY A 140 11.70 0.96 -9.92
N ALA A 141 11.12 0.95 -11.12
CA ALA A 141 10.17 -0.06 -11.57
C ALA A 141 10.72 -1.50 -11.55
N GLY A 142 12.04 -1.70 -11.44
CA GLY A 142 12.67 -3.02 -11.35
C GLY A 142 12.14 -3.86 -10.18
N ILE A 143 11.68 -3.23 -9.08
CA ILE A 143 11.07 -3.98 -7.97
C ILE A 143 9.75 -4.66 -8.35
N LEU A 144 9.06 -4.16 -9.38
CA LEU A 144 7.77 -4.68 -9.82
C LEU A 144 7.95 -5.90 -10.74
N LEU A 145 9.11 -6.04 -11.38
CA LEU A 145 9.46 -7.17 -12.24
C LEU A 145 9.78 -8.44 -11.44
N GLU A 146 10.31 -8.30 -10.23
CA GLU A 146 10.88 -9.40 -9.47
C GLU A 146 9.96 -9.94 -8.36
N ARG A 147 9.85 -11.28 -8.25
CA ARG A 147 8.93 -11.92 -7.28
C ARG A 147 9.40 -11.77 -5.84
N VAL A 148 10.70 -11.57 -5.63
CA VAL A 148 11.33 -11.46 -4.30
C VAL A 148 10.85 -10.25 -3.50
N TRP A 149 10.13 -9.33 -4.14
CA TRP A 149 9.57 -8.12 -3.54
C TRP A 149 8.11 -8.21 -3.13
N ASP A 150 7.46 -9.34 -3.40
CA ASP A 150 6.09 -9.59 -2.99
C ASP A 150 5.98 -9.75 -1.48
N ILE A 151 5.40 -8.77 -0.78
CA ILE A 151 5.30 -8.72 0.69
C ILE A 151 4.66 -9.97 1.29
N GLU A 152 3.73 -10.62 0.58
CA GLU A 152 3.04 -11.85 1.01
C GLU A 152 3.95 -13.07 0.94
N ASN A 153 4.84 -13.16 -0.06
CA ASN A 153 5.63 -14.35 -0.38
C ASN A 153 7.15 -14.21 -0.12
N SER A 154 7.67 -12.99 -0.03
CA SER A 154 9.04 -12.65 0.35
C SER A 154 9.22 -11.14 0.44
N VAL A 155 9.69 -10.68 1.60
CA VAL A 155 10.83 -9.76 1.63
C VAL A 155 11.66 -10.25 2.81
N SER A 156 12.80 -10.89 2.53
CA SER A 156 13.73 -11.26 3.59
C SER A 156 14.13 -9.99 4.32
N VAL A 157 14.10 -10.02 5.66
CA VAL A 157 14.54 -8.90 6.52
C VAL A 157 15.98 -8.47 6.15
N THR A 158 16.75 -9.34 5.49
CA THR A 158 18.13 -9.11 5.06
C THR A 158 18.28 -8.31 3.76
N LEU A 159 17.26 -8.24 2.88
CA LEU A 159 17.41 -7.63 1.55
C LEU A 159 17.55 -6.10 1.62
N GLY A 160 16.78 -5.46 2.50
CA GLY A 160 16.84 -4.00 2.70
C GLY A 160 18.24 -3.49 3.09
N PRO A 161 18.89 -4.05 4.13
CA PRO A 161 20.25 -3.69 4.50
C PRO A 161 21.30 -3.96 3.41
N VAL A 162 21.15 -5.05 2.64
CA VAL A 162 22.06 -5.37 1.53
C VAL A 162 21.95 -4.36 0.40
N LEU A 163 20.73 -3.99 0.02
CA LEU A 163 20.50 -2.98 -1.03
C LEU A 163 20.91 -1.59 -0.60
N ALA A 164 20.80 -1.27 0.69
CA ALA A 164 21.37 -0.04 1.22
C ALA A 164 22.89 0.01 1.01
N LYS A 165 23.60 -1.03 1.44
CA LYS A 165 25.05 -1.12 1.26
C LYS A 165 25.48 -1.12 -0.21
N PHE A 166 24.74 -1.82 -1.08
CA PHE A 166 25.03 -1.83 -2.51
C PHE A 166 24.89 -0.43 -3.10
N TYR A 167 23.75 0.23 -2.85
CA TYR A 167 23.49 1.57 -3.38
C TYR A 167 24.49 2.61 -2.85
N ASP A 168 24.81 2.55 -1.56
CA ASP A 168 25.78 3.46 -0.92
C ASP A 168 27.23 3.23 -1.41
N SER A 169 27.50 2.09 -2.06
CA SER A 169 28.80 1.74 -2.64
C SER A 169 28.95 2.13 -4.12
N LEU A 170 27.88 2.61 -4.77
CA LEU A 170 27.92 3.03 -6.17
C LEU A 170 28.63 4.38 -6.31
N SER A 171 29.44 4.52 -7.35
CA SER A 171 30.00 5.82 -7.76
C SER A 171 28.93 6.69 -8.44
N ASP A 172 29.17 8.00 -8.55
CA ASP A 172 28.25 8.91 -9.25
C ASP A 172 28.01 8.49 -10.72
N THR A 173 29.03 7.94 -11.39
CA THR A 173 28.91 7.35 -12.73
C THR A 173 27.94 6.18 -12.75
N ASN A 174 28.05 5.27 -11.78
CA ASN A 174 27.17 4.11 -11.68
C ASN A 174 25.72 4.51 -11.35
N ILE A 175 25.52 5.62 -10.62
CA ILE A 175 24.20 6.15 -10.32
C ILE A 175 23.53 6.69 -11.58
N ALA A 176 24.26 7.41 -12.44
CA ALA A 176 23.72 7.89 -13.72
C ALA A 176 23.32 6.74 -14.66
N GLU A 177 24.14 5.70 -14.75
CA GLU A 177 23.81 4.48 -15.51
C GLU A 177 22.59 3.76 -14.94
N LEU A 178 22.47 3.70 -13.62
CA LEU A 178 21.31 3.11 -12.95
C LEU A 178 20.02 3.90 -13.24
N HIS A 179 20.07 5.23 -13.31
CA HIS A 179 18.91 6.05 -13.69
C HIS A 179 18.48 5.81 -15.14
N ALA A 180 19.42 5.69 -16.07
CA ALA A 180 19.11 5.33 -17.45
C ALA A 180 18.43 3.95 -17.53
N LEU A 181 18.97 2.97 -16.79
CA LEU A 181 18.40 1.63 -16.70
C LEU A 181 16.99 1.64 -16.07
N GLN A 182 16.74 2.51 -15.08
CA GLN A 182 15.42 2.65 -14.46
C GLN A 182 14.38 3.13 -15.48
N ALA A 183 14.70 4.13 -16.30
CA ALA A 183 13.80 4.63 -17.35
C ALA A 183 13.47 3.54 -18.39
N GLU A 184 14.48 2.79 -18.86
CA GLU A 184 14.24 1.65 -19.76
C GLU A 184 13.37 0.56 -19.11
N THR A 185 13.57 0.33 -17.81
CA THR A 185 12.81 -0.68 -17.05
C THR A 185 11.34 -0.29 -16.90
N GLU A 186 11.03 1.00 -16.80
CA GLU A 186 9.66 1.51 -16.74
C GLU A 186 8.89 1.20 -18.03
N ASP A 187 9.49 1.50 -19.18
CA ASP A 187 8.89 1.23 -20.49
C ASP A 187 8.66 -0.27 -20.69
N VAL A 188 9.68 -1.10 -20.39
CA VAL A 188 9.58 -2.56 -20.48
C VAL A 188 8.49 -3.11 -19.56
N LEU A 189 8.39 -2.62 -18.32
CA LEU A 189 7.35 -3.04 -17.39
C LEU A 189 5.95 -2.72 -17.95
N VAL A 190 5.75 -1.51 -18.48
CA VAL A 190 4.47 -1.10 -19.05
C VAL A 190 4.10 -1.99 -20.24
N GLU A 191 5.03 -2.26 -21.15
CA GLU A 191 4.81 -3.15 -22.30
C GLU A 191 4.48 -4.58 -21.88
N VAL A 192 5.23 -5.15 -20.93
CA VAL A 192 4.96 -6.48 -20.37
C VAL A 192 3.57 -6.52 -19.72
N CYS A 193 3.22 -5.49 -18.96
CA CYS A 193 1.91 -5.38 -18.33
C CYS A 193 0.78 -5.21 -19.35
N ARG A 194 1.03 -4.52 -20.47
CA ARG A 194 0.08 -4.41 -21.60
C ARG A 194 -0.10 -5.75 -22.31
N ALA A 195 0.99 -6.46 -22.57
CA ALA A 195 0.98 -7.75 -23.26
C ALA A 195 0.29 -8.85 -22.44
N LEU A 196 0.53 -8.90 -21.13
CA LEU A 196 -0.04 -9.92 -20.24
C LEU A 196 -1.40 -9.53 -19.67
N GLY A 197 -1.65 -8.23 -19.51
CA GLY A 197 -2.78 -7.66 -18.78
C GLY A 197 -3.82 -6.94 -19.64
N GLY A 198 -3.47 -6.62 -20.89
CA GLY A 198 -4.23 -5.71 -21.75
C GLY A 198 -3.91 -4.23 -21.48
N ASP A 199 -4.40 -3.36 -22.37
CA ASP A 199 -4.13 -1.91 -22.33
C ASP A 199 -4.50 -1.26 -21.00
N GLY A 200 -5.64 -1.66 -20.40
CA GLY A 200 -6.08 -1.11 -19.12
C GLY A 200 -5.11 -1.38 -17.96
N VAL A 201 -4.38 -2.50 -17.98
CA VAL A 201 -3.34 -2.77 -16.98
C VAL A 201 -2.08 -1.94 -17.27
N GLY A 202 -1.64 -1.89 -18.53
CA GLY A 202 -0.49 -1.08 -18.93
C GLY A 202 -0.69 0.40 -18.60
N ASP A 203 -1.87 0.96 -18.90
CA ASP A 203 -2.21 2.36 -18.61
C ASP A 203 -2.25 2.65 -17.11
N PHE A 204 -2.76 1.69 -16.31
CA PHE A 204 -2.74 1.81 -14.85
C PHE A 204 -1.31 1.84 -14.30
N VAL A 205 -0.43 0.97 -14.80
CA VAL A 205 0.98 0.92 -14.38
C VAL A 205 1.70 2.19 -14.82
N TYR A 206 1.53 2.61 -16.07
CA TYR A 206 2.09 3.85 -16.59
C TYR A 206 1.67 5.06 -15.75
N THR A 207 0.37 5.20 -15.46
CA THR A 207 -0.15 6.29 -14.61
C THR A 207 0.48 6.27 -13.22
N PHE A 208 0.66 5.09 -12.62
CA PHE A 208 1.34 4.98 -11.34
C PHE A 208 2.80 5.47 -11.40
N LEU A 209 3.56 5.08 -12.41
CA LEU A 209 4.97 5.49 -12.56
C LEU A 209 5.09 7.02 -12.76
N GLN A 210 4.14 7.63 -13.46
CA GLN A 210 4.08 9.09 -13.64
C GLN A 210 3.67 9.84 -12.37
N ASP A 211 2.66 9.34 -11.64
CA ASP A 211 2.16 9.97 -10.41
C ASP A 211 3.13 9.82 -9.23
N TYR A 212 3.94 8.77 -9.24
CA TYR A 212 4.83 8.39 -8.15
C TYR A 212 6.22 8.02 -8.69
N PRO A 213 6.97 8.96 -9.30
CA PRO A 213 8.28 8.66 -9.85
C PRO A 213 9.21 8.11 -8.77
N SER A 214 10.08 7.17 -9.13
CA SER A 214 11.02 6.56 -8.18
C SER A 214 12.15 7.49 -7.74
N GLU A 215 12.25 8.68 -8.34
CA GLU A 215 13.35 9.61 -8.11
C GLU A 215 13.53 9.92 -6.62
N LEU A 216 14.78 9.73 -6.19
CA LEU A 216 15.30 10.09 -4.88
C LEU A 216 15.29 11.61 -4.73
N SER A 217 14.16 12.20 -4.39
CA SER A 217 14.17 13.42 -3.58
C SER A 217 14.54 13.05 -2.13
N LEU A 218 15.64 12.32 -1.92
CA LEU A 218 16.37 12.39 -0.66
C LEU A 218 17.11 13.73 -0.68
N SER A 219 16.35 14.81 -0.46
CA SER A 219 16.94 15.97 0.20
C SER A 219 17.55 15.44 1.50
N ARG A 220 18.88 15.42 1.55
CA ARG A 220 19.64 15.14 2.77
C ARG A 220 19.16 16.03 3.91
#